data_AF-A0A0A2U068-F1
#
_entry.id   AF-A0A0A2U068-F1
#
_cell.length_a   1.000
_cell.length_b   1.000
_cell.length_c   1.000
_cell.angle_alpha   90.00
_cell.angle_beta   90.00
_cell.angle_gamma   90.00
#
_symmetry.space_group_name_H-M   'P 1'
#
loop_
_entity.id
_entity.type
_entity.pdbx_description
1 polymer ?
#
loop_
_entity_poly.entity_id
_entity_poly.type
_entity_poly.pdbx_seq_one_letter_code
_entity_poly.pdbx_strand_id
1 'polypeptide(L)' 'MNERRQVIYAGHKLRKARLEALIGTQKELAEKTGIPANIISDLERGKRQMSPNWAKRIAEAVGGSWTDFFDLTQ' A
#
# COMPACT_ATOMS: atom_id res chain seq x y z
N MET A 1 12.86 16.41 22.23
CA MET A 1 11.52 15.78 22.09
C MET A 1 11.44 15.22 20.67
N ASN A 2 11.29 13.91 20.51
CA ASN A 2 11.57 13.22 19.25
C ASN A 2 10.39 13.41 18.27
N GLU A 3 10.50 14.37 17.36
CA GLU A 3 9.53 14.58 16.26
C GLU A 3 9.64 13.40 15.28
N ARG A 4 8.97 12.29 15.59
CA ARG A 4 8.76 11.24 14.60
C ARG A 4 7.82 11.81 13.54
N ARG A 5 8.36 12.29 12.42
CA ARG A 5 7.59 12.53 11.18
C ARG A 5 6.75 11.28 10.92
N GLN A 6 5.42 11.39 11.09
CA GLN A 6 4.54 10.30 10.71
C GLN A 6 4.55 10.21 9.19
N VAL A 7 4.92 9.05 8.68
CA VAL A 7 4.78 8.73 7.25
C VAL A 7 3.31 8.47 7.00
N ILE A 8 2.69 9.29 6.17
CA ILE A 8 1.32 9.10 5.69
C ILE A 8 1.39 8.34 4.37
N TYR A 9 0.52 7.35 4.21
CA TYR A 9 0.45 6.54 2.99
C TYR A 9 -0.79 6.88 2.17
N ALA A 10 -0.61 6.98 0.86
CA ALA A 10 -1.66 7.31 -0.10
C ALA A 10 -2.31 6.06 -0.69
N GLY A 11 -3.57 5.80 -0.34
CA GLY A 11 -4.34 4.67 -0.87
C GLY A 11 -4.48 4.64 -2.40
N HIS A 12 -4.58 5.81 -3.03
CA HIS A 12 -4.66 5.91 -4.50
C HIS A 12 -3.36 5.47 -5.18
N LYS A 13 -2.18 5.69 -4.56
CA LYS A 13 -0.88 5.23 -5.08
C LYS A 13 -0.78 3.71 -5.03
N LEU A 14 -1.33 3.08 -3.97
CA LEU A 14 -1.43 1.63 -3.89
C LEU A 14 -2.26 1.05 -5.04
N ARG A 15 -3.46 1.61 -5.28
CA ARG A 15 -4.32 1.14 -6.38
C ARG A 15 -3.63 1.26 -7.73
N LYS A 16 -2.96 2.39 -7.97
CA LYS A 16 -2.21 2.65 -9.20
C LYS A 16 -1.10 1.62 -9.39
N ALA A 17 -0.25 1.41 -8.39
CA ALA A 17 0.84 0.44 -8.46
C ALA A 17 0.34 -0.99 -8.69
N ARG A 18 -0.78 -1.38 -8.07
CA ARG A 18 -1.39 -2.70 -8.32
C ARG A 18 -1.76 -2.88 -9.80
N LEU A 19 -2.38 -1.87 -10.40
CA LEU A 19 -2.78 -1.92 -11.81
C LEU A 19 -1.59 -1.88 -12.77
N GLU A 20 -0.56 -1.08 -12.44
CA GLU A 20 0.70 -1.01 -13.21
C GLU A 20 1.47 -2.35 -13.17
N ALA A 21 1.37 -3.08 -12.06
CA ALA A 21 1.90 -4.44 -11.92
C ALA A 21 1.03 -5.53 -12.58
N LEU A 22 0.01 -5.16 -13.35
CA LEU A 22 -0.94 -6.07 -14.03
C LEU A 22 -1.74 -6.97 -13.06
N ILE A 23 -1.88 -6.58 -11.80
CA ILE A 23 -2.68 -7.30 -10.80
C ILE A 23 -4.12 -6.78 -10.87
N GLY A 24 -4.99 -7.54 -11.56
CA GLY A 24 -6.31 -7.06 -11.95
C GLY A 24 -7.26 -6.84 -10.78
N THR A 25 -7.11 -7.62 -9.69
CA THR A 25 -8.06 -7.61 -8.57
C THR A 25 -7.40 -7.42 -7.21
N GLN A 26 -8.17 -6.90 -6.24
CA GLN A 26 -7.74 -6.82 -4.84
C GLN A 26 -7.53 -8.21 -4.23
N LYS A 27 -8.29 -9.21 -4.69
CA LYS A 27 -8.15 -10.61 -4.27
C LYS A 27 -6.81 -11.19 -4.73
N GLU A 28 -6.41 -10.92 -5.96
CA GLU A 28 -5.13 -11.37 -6.48
C GLU A 28 -3.94 -10.73 -5.73
N LEU A 29 -4.01 -9.43 -5.42
CA LEU A 29 -3.00 -8.79 -4.57
C LEU A 29 -2.98 -9.39 -3.15
N ALA A 30 -4.16 -9.69 -2.60
CA ALA A 30 -4.28 -10.33 -1.30
C ALA A 30 -3.60 -11.71 -1.26
N GLU A 31 -3.78 -12.53 -2.30
CA GLU A 31 -3.13 -13.83 -2.44
C GLU A 31 -1.61 -13.70 -2.54
N LYS A 32 -1.11 -12.78 -3.38
CA LYS A 32 0.34 -12.53 -3.56
C LYS A 32 1.01 -12.01 -2.29
N THR A 33 0.33 -11.15 -1.54
CA THR A 33 0.91 -10.49 -0.36
C THR A 33 0.66 -11.26 0.93
N GLY A 34 -0.37 -12.11 1.00
CA GLY A 34 -0.90 -12.70 2.22
C GLY A 34 -1.65 -11.70 3.12
N ILE A 35 -2.09 -10.56 2.58
CA ILE A 35 -2.88 -9.54 3.28
C ILE A 35 -4.36 -9.78 2.92
N PRO A 36 -5.29 -9.84 3.89
CA PRO A 36 -6.70 -10.05 3.57
C PRO A 36 -7.28 -9.03 2.57
N ALA A 37 -8.11 -9.47 1.63
CA ALA A 37 -8.64 -8.62 0.56
C ALA A 37 -9.45 -7.42 1.07
N ASN A 38 -10.15 -7.55 2.20
CA ASN A 38 -10.83 -6.42 2.86
C ASN A 38 -9.85 -5.36 3.36
N ILE A 39 -8.67 -5.76 3.84
CA ILE A 39 -7.60 -4.85 4.23
C ILE A 39 -7.04 -4.13 3.00
N ILE A 40 -6.74 -4.85 1.92
CA ILE A 40 -6.32 -4.23 0.64
C ILE A 40 -7.35 -3.19 0.18
N SER A 41 -8.63 -3.53 0.24
CA SER A 41 -9.73 -2.61 -0.10
C SER A 41 -9.72 -1.35 0.79
N ASP A 42 -9.54 -1.51 2.10
CA ASP A 42 -9.46 -0.38 3.03
C ASP A 42 -8.25 0.51 2.79
N LEU A 43 -7.10 -0.09 2.47
CA LEU A 43 -5.87 0.63 2.14
C LEU A 43 -6.05 1.46 0.86
N GLU A 44 -6.55 0.86 -0.23
CA GLU A 44 -6.77 1.57 -1.50
C GLU A 44 -7.74 2.74 -1.37
N ARG A 45 -8.75 2.61 -0.50
CA ARG A 45 -9.74 3.66 -0.22
C ARG A 45 -9.26 4.69 0.81
N GLY A 46 -8.08 4.52 1.39
CA GLY A 46 -7.57 5.37 2.48
C GLY A 46 -8.36 5.26 3.78
N LYS A 47 -9.23 4.25 3.94
CA LYS A 47 -9.99 4.02 5.19
C LYS A 47 -9.12 3.45 6.31
N ARG A 48 -7.98 2.87 5.94
CA ARG A 48 -7.01 2.30 6.87
C ARG A 48 -5.62 2.84 6.56
N GLN A 49 -4.90 3.20 7.62
CA GLN A 49 -3.50 3.58 7.51
C GLN A 49 -2.65 2.35 7.20
N MET A 50 -1.74 2.50 6.24
CA MET A 50 -0.80 1.46 5.86
C MET A 50 0.33 1.37 6.89
N SER A 51 0.67 0.15 7.30
CA SER A 51 1.86 -0.08 8.11
C SER A 51 3.09 -0.25 7.22
N PRO A 52 4.31 0.04 7.72
CA PRO A 52 5.55 -0.24 6.98
C PRO A 52 5.70 -1.71 6.57
N ASN A 53 5.21 -2.66 7.38
CA ASN A 53 5.26 -4.09 7.06
C ASN A 53 4.38 -4.42 5.84
N TRP A 54 3.18 -3.85 5.76
CA TRP A 54 2.33 -4.02 4.59
C TRP A 54 2.91 -3.32 3.36
N ALA A 55 3.44 -2.10 3.52
CA ALA A 55 4.09 -1.39 2.42
C ALA A 55 5.21 -2.21 1.78
N LYS A 56 6.05 -2.88 2.59
CA LYS A 56 7.11 -3.77 2.08
C LYS A 56 6.57 -4.97 1.32
N ARG A 57 5.63 -5.71 1.89
CA ARG A 57 5.00 -6.88 1.25
C ARG A 57 4.31 -6.52 -0.06
N ILE A 58 3.63 -5.37 -0.09
CA ILE A 58 2.97 -4.87 -1.29
C ILE A 58 4.01 -4.47 -2.33
N ALA A 59 5.08 -3.75 -1.94
CA ALA A 59 6.14 -3.34 -2.84
C ALA A 59 6.82 -4.54 -3.51
N GLU A 60 7.09 -5.61 -2.75
CA GLU A 60 7.58 -6.88 -3.28
C GLU A 60 6.62 -7.50 -4.30
N ALA A 61 5.30 -7.42 -4.07
CA ALA A 61 4.29 -7.98 -4.97
C ALA A 61 4.07 -7.15 -6.25
N VAL A 62 4.22 -5.82 -6.19
CA VAL A 62 4.00 -4.92 -7.34
C VAL A 62 5.28 -4.55 -8.09
N GLY A 63 6.46 -4.94 -7.59
CA GLY A 63 7.74 -4.65 -8.23
C GLY A 63 8.20 -3.19 -8.05
N GLY A 64 8.01 -2.62 -6.86
CA GLY A 64 8.38 -1.24 -6.54
C GLY A 64 9.11 -1.09 -5.21
N SER A 65 9.21 0.14 -4.71
CA SER A 65 9.71 0.47 -3.37
C SER A 65 8.55 0.73 -2.41
N TRP A 66 8.69 0.33 -1.14
CA TRP A 66 7.70 0.61 -0.10
C TRP A 66 7.49 2.11 0.17
N THR A 67 8.44 2.95 -0.25
CA THR A 67 8.35 4.41 -0.22
C THR A 67 7.43 4.99 -1.29
N ASP A 68 7.09 4.23 -2.33
CA ASP A 68 6.26 4.70 -3.46
C ASP A 68 4.83 5.01 -3.03
N PHE A 69 4.43 4.43 -1.90
CA PHE A 69 3.12 4.64 -1.30
C PHE A 69 3.06 5.85 -0.38
N PHE A 70 4.17 6.55 -0.13
CA PHE A 70 4.19 7.70 0.77
C PHE A 70 3.45 8.88 0.13
N ASP A 71 2.74 9.65 0.96
CA ASP A 71 2.34 10.99 0.60
C ASP A 71 3.13 11.99 1.44
N LEU A 72 3.82 12.88 0.74
CA LEU A 72 4.43 14.06 1.35
C LEU A 72 3.35 15.14 1.36
N THR A 73 2.28 14.93 2.12
CA THR A 73 1.39 16.05 2.44
C THR A 73 2.20 17.03 3.29
N GLN A 74 2.34 18.26 2.79
CA GLN A 74 2.84 19.43 3.52
C GLN A 74 2.05 19.66 4.81
#